data_AF-V8FUY7-F1
#
_entry.id   AF-V8FUY7-F1
#
_cell.length_a   1.000
_cell.length_b   1.000
_cell.length_c   1.000
_cell.angle_alpha   90.00
_cell.angle_beta   90.00
_cell.angle_gamma   90.00
#
_symmetry.space_group_name_H-M   'P 1'
#
loop_
_entity.id
_entity.type
_entity.pdbx_description
1 polymer ?
#
loop_
_entity_poly.entity_id
_entity_poly.type
_entity_poly.pdbx_seq_one_letter_code
_entity_poly.pdbx_strand_id
1 'polypeptide(L)'
;MKSELLHLICSYKQICLDYQRIISKMLNLLSIALFLLLACMLCTVFALLFIFMHQIKRINDVMQHPYLQTLPWHRLTLGNKTGILLDYFFRLFFPNAKKGIRGNANQLLAHVNPSEVPTSVKLPILALWGSCFLGILMMIILWVLILFIYNKN
;
A
#
# COMPACT_ATOMS: atom_id res chain seq x y z
N MET A 1 -21.56 -55.31 -8.83
CA MET A 1 -20.47 -54.92 -9.76
C MET A 1 -20.77 -53.64 -10.56
N LYS A 2 -21.89 -53.51 -11.31
CA LYS A 2 -22.21 -52.26 -12.04
C LYS A 2 -22.53 -51.06 -11.13
N SER A 3 -23.19 -51.25 -9.99
CA SER A 3 -23.56 -50.16 -9.06
C SER A 3 -22.35 -49.53 -8.36
N GLU A 4 -21.37 -50.34 -7.95
CA GLU A 4 -20.14 -49.87 -7.31
C GLU A 4 -19.26 -49.07 -8.28
N LEU A 5 -19.18 -49.50 -9.54
CA LEU A 5 -18.46 -48.78 -10.58
C LEU A 5 -19.09 -47.39 -10.84
N LEU A 6 -20.41 -47.31 -10.82
CA LEU A 6 -21.16 -46.06 -10.96
C LEU A 6 -20.92 -45.11 -9.78
N HIS A 7 -20.86 -45.64 -8.55
CA HIS A 7 -20.53 -44.87 -7.36
C HIS A 7 -19.12 -44.29 -7.41
N LEU A 8 -18.15 -45.09 -7.87
CA LEU A 8 -16.76 -44.66 -8.05
C LEU A 8 -16.63 -43.55 -9.10
N ILE A 9 -17.29 -43.69 -10.25
CA ILE A 9 -17.28 -42.67 -11.32
C ILE A 9 -17.95 -41.38 -10.83
N CYS A 10 -19.06 -41.48 -10.09
CA CYS A 10 -19.77 -40.32 -9.55
C CYS A 10 -18.90 -39.59 -8.50
N SER A 11 -18.25 -40.34 -7.60
CA SER A 11 -17.32 -39.80 -6.61
C SER A 11 -16.12 -39.11 -7.27
N TYR A 12 -15.51 -39.73 -8.29
CA TYR A 12 -14.38 -39.16 -9.01
C TYR A 12 -14.75 -37.87 -9.76
N LYS A 13 -15.93 -37.83 -10.37
CA LYS A 13 -16.45 -36.64 -11.05
C LYS A 13 -16.71 -35.49 -10.08
N GLN A 14 -17.23 -35.79 -8.89
CA GLN A 14 -17.47 -34.80 -7.84
C GLN A 14 -16.15 -34.19 -7.33
N ILE A 15 -15.14 -35.03 -7.06
CA ILE A 15 -13.80 -34.59 -6.65
C ILE A 15 -13.18 -33.69 -7.72
N CYS A 16 -13.27 -34.07 -8.99
CA CYS A 16 -12.72 -33.30 -10.10
C CYS A 16 -13.40 -31.92 -10.23
N LEU A 17 -14.73 -31.86 -10.08
CA LEU A 17 -15.50 -30.61 -10.09
C LEU A 17 -15.15 -29.69 -8.91
N ASP A 18 -14.96 -30.24 -7.71
CA ASP A 18 -14.58 -29.47 -6.53
C ASP A 18 -13.15 -28.91 -6.66
N TYR A 19 -12.20 -29.71 -7.18
CA TYR A 19 -10.86 -29.21 -7.53
C TYR A 19 -10.90 -28.09 -8.57
N GLN A 20 -11.67 -28.25 -9.64
CA GLN A 20 -11.80 -27.25 -10.69
C GLN A 20 -12.40 -25.92 -10.16
N ARG A 21 -13.36 -26.01 -9.23
CA ARG A 21 -13.96 -24.85 -8.55
C ARG A 21 -12.97 -24.14 -7.61
N ILE A 22 -12.13 -24.89 -6.88
CA ILE A 22 -11.10 -24.33 -6.01
C ILE A 22 -10.03 -23.61 -6.84
N ILE A 23 -9.57 -24.25 -7.92
CA ILE A 23 -8.56 -23.69 -8.83
C ILE A 23 -9.08 -22.40 -9.48
N SER A 24 -10.33 -22.36 -9.95
CA SER A 24 -10.86 -21.14 -10.59
C SER A 24 -11.01 -19.97 -9.62
N LYS A 25 -11.49 -20.23 -8.38
CA LYS A 25 -11.57 -19.21 -7.33
C LYS A 25 -10.17 -18.68 -6.97
N MET A 26 -9.18 -19.55 -6.88
CA MET A 26 -7.80 -19.15 -6.63
C MET A 26 -7.21 -18.30 -7.75
N LEU A 27 -7.39 -18.71 -9.01
CA LEU A 27 -6.90 -17.97 -10.17
C LEU A 27 -7.51 -16.56 -10.24
N ASN A 28 -8.80 -16.43 -9.88
CA ASN A 28 -9.47 -15.14 -9.77
C ASN A 28 -8.89 -14.27 -8.63
N LEU A 29 -8.65 -14.84 -7.44
CA LEU A 29 -8.05 -14.11 -6.31
C LEU A 29 -6.64 -13.62 -6.63
N LEU A 30 -5.82 -14.48 -7.24
CA LEU A 30 -4.48 -14.12 -7.69
C LEU A 30 -4.54 -12.98 -8.73
N SER A 31 -5.45 -13.08 -9.69
CA SER A 31 -5.62 -12.05 -10.73
C SER A 31 -6.01 -10.71 -10.10
N ILE A 32 -6.99 -10.70 -9.18
CA ILE A 32 -7.41 -9.49 -8.47
C ILE A 32 -6.25 -8.88 -7.68
N ALA A 33 -5.48 -9.70 -6.95
CA ALA A 33 -4.32 -9.23 -6.20
C ALA A 33 -3.28 -8.59 -7.13
N LEU A 34 -2.99 -9.20 -8.28
CA LEU A 34 -2.06 -8.65 -9.28
C LEU A 34 -2.57 -7.33 -9.88
N PHE A 35 -3.85 -7.25 -10.26
CA PHE A 35 -4.46 -6.01 -10.75
C PHE A 35 -4.39 -4.90 -9.70
N LEU A 36 -4.67 -5.22 -8.44
CA LEU A 36 -4.62 -4.25 -7.35
C LEU A 36 -3.19 -3.81 -7.05
N LEU A 37 -2.21 -4.71 -7.11
CA LEU A 37 -0.78 -4.38 -7.00
C LEU A 37 -0.34 -3.44 -8.14
N LEU A 38 -0.72 -3.74 -9.38
CA LEU A 38 -0.44 -2.88 -10.54
C LEU A 38 -1.09 -1.50 -10.38
N ALA A 39 -2.35 -1.46 -9.95
CA ALA A 39 -3.06 -0.21 -9.69
C ALA A 39 -2.36 0.61 -8.59
N CYS A 40 -1.95 -0.02 -7.49
CA CYS A 40 -1.21 0.64 -6.40
C CYS A 40 0.13 1.20 -6.88
N MET A 41 0.88 0.43 -7.68
CA MET A 41 2.13 0.86 -8.28
C MET A 41 1.95 2.07 -9.19
N LEU A 42 0.95 2.04 -10.09
CA LEU A 42 0.65 3.17 -10.96
C LEU A 42 0.24 4.40 -10.16
N CYS A 43 -0.64 4.26 -9.16
CA CYS A 43 -1.00 5.35 -8.25
C CYS A 43 0.21 5.95 -7.55
N THR A 44 1.14 5.12 -7.05
CA THR A 44 2.38 5.57 -6.40
C THR A 44 3.22 6.39 -7.39
N VAL A 45 3.42 5.89 -8.61
CA VAL A 45 4.24 6.54 -9.64
C VAL A 45 3.62 7.87 -10.08
N PHE A 46 2.32 7.90 -10.37
CA PHE A 46 1.63 9.14 -10.75
C PHE A 46 1.65 10.17 -9.62
N ALA A 47 1.42 9.75 -8.37
CA ALA A 47 1.49 10.64 -7.22
C ALA A 47 2.92 11.19 -7.04
N LEU A 48 3.95 10.35 -7.20
CA LEU A 48 5.34 10.76 -7.10
C LEU A 48 5.68 11.81 -8.18
N LEU A 49 5.34 11.53 -9.44
CA LEU A 49 5.56 12.45 -10.56
C LEU A 49 4.84 13.79 -10.34
N PHE A 50 3.58 13.73 -9.91
CA PHE A 50 2.78 14.92 -9.63
C PHE A 50 3.38 15.78 -8.50
N ILE A 51 3.83 15.15 -7.42
CA ILE A 51 4.51 15.83 -6.31
C ILE A 51 5.80 16.49 -6.79
N PHE A 52 6.68 15.72 -7.43
CA PHE A 52 8.01 16.19 -7.81
C PHE A 52 8.00 17.29 -8.87
N MET A 53 7.05 17.25 -9.81
CA MET A 53 6.97 18.24 -10.89
C MET A 53 6.22 19.51 -10.50
N HIS A 54 5.12 19.41 -9.75
CA HIS A 54 4.18 20.54 -9.61
C HIS A 54 3.98 21.03 -8.17
N GLN A 55 3.96 20.13 -7.19
CA GLN A 55 3.47 20.47 -5.84
C GLN A 55 4.58 20.58 -4.80
N ILE A 56 5.81 20.16 -5.09
CA ILE A 56 6.83 20.00 -4.04
C ILE A 56 7.14 21.31 -3.29
N LYS A 57 7.21 22.43 -4.01
CA LYS A 57 7.43 23.74 -3.40
C LYS A 57 6.28 24.10 -2.46
N ARG A 58 5.04 23.98 -2.94
CA ARG A 58 3.83 24.26 -2.15
C ARG A 58 3.69 23.34 -0.94
N ILE A 59 4.00 22.05 -1.08
CA ILE A 59 3.96 21.08 0.02
C ILE A 59 4.97 21.49 1.10
N ASN A 60 6.20 21.84 0.69
CA ASN A 60 7.24 22.27 1.61
C ASN A 60 6.93 23.61 2.27
N ASP A 61 6.30 24.55 1.56
CA ASP A 61 5.91 25.85 2.10
C ASP A 61 4.81 25.73 3.17
N VAL A 62 3.90 24.75 3.02
CA VAL A 62 2.81 24.48 3.97
C VAL A 62 3.28 23.64 5.17
N MET A 63 4.07 22.60 4.91
CA MET A 63 4.49 21.65 5.96
C MET A 63 5.76 22.07 6.71
N GLN A 64 6.61 22.88 6.07
CA GLN A 64 7.79 23.52 6.66
C GLN A 64 8.65 22.57 7.52
N HIS A 65 9.16 21.50 6.90
CA HIS A 65 10.00 20.54 7.63
C HIS A 65 11.27 21.22 8.20
N PRO A 66 11.67 20.95 9.46
CA PRO A 66 12.88 21.54 10.05
C PRO A 66 14.16 21.30 9.22
N TYR A 67 14.31 20.12 8.61
CA TYR A 67 15.43 19.83 7.70
C TYR A 67 15.54 20.75 6.49
N LEU A 68 14.46 21.41 6.08
CA LEU A 68 14.48 22.37 4.97
C LEU A 68 15.03 23.74 5.39
N GLN A 69 15.12 24.00 6.70
CA GLN A 69 15.75 25.20 7.23
C GLN A 69 17.28 25.11 7.18
N THR A 70 17.83 23.89 7.28
CA THR A 70 19.28 23.65 7.24
C THR A 70 19.77 23.36 5.83
N LEU A 71 19.04 22.55 5.05
CA LEU A 71 19.42 22.18 3.68
C LEU A 71 18.27 22.41 2.68
N PRO A 72 18.53 23.07 1.53
CA PRO A 72 17.51 23.24 0.52
C PRO A 72 17.15 21.91 -0.15
N TRP A 73 15.89 21.77 -0.59
CA TRP A 73 15.33 20.52 -1.14
C TRP A 73 16.21 19.85 -2.20
N HIS A 74 16.82 20.61 -3.10
CA HIS A 74 17.64 20.07 -4.19
C HIS A 74 18.91 19.34 -3.70
N ARG A 75 19.47 19.73 -2.55
CA ARG A 75 20.68 19.12 -1.97
C ARG A 75 20.40 17.87 -1.14
N LEU A 76 19.13 17.61 -0.81
CA LEU A 76 18.76 16.42 -0.07
C LEU A 76 18.89 15.16 -0.95
N THR A 77 19.42 14.10 -0.34
CA THR A 77 19.44 12.76 -0.94
C THR A 77 18.02 12.25 -1.17
N LEU A 78 17.86 11.29 -2.07
CA LEU A 78 16.54 10.72 -2.37
C LEU A 78 15.88 10.09 -1.13
N GLY A 79 16.68 9.42 -0.27
CA GLY A 79 16.19 8.86 0.99
C GLY A 79 15.69 9.92 1.97
N ASN A 80 16.37 11.07 2.10
CA ASN A 80 15.90 12.15 2.96
C ASN A 80 14.63 12.80 2.42
N LYS A 81 14.51 12.95 1.09
CA LYS A 81 13.31 13.48 0.43
C LYS A 81 12.09 12.60 0.69
N THR A 82 12.24 11.28 0.53
CA THR A 82 11.15 10.34 0.83
C THR A 82 10.86 10.27 2.32
N GLY A 83 11.88 10.31 3.18
CA GLY A 83 11.71 10.40 4.63
C GLY A 83 10.87 11.59 5.07
N ILE A 84 11.16 12.79 4.55
CA ILE A 84 10.37 14.00 4.81
C ILE A 84 8.92 13.84 4.33
N LEU A 85 8.70 13.30 3.14
CA LEU A 85 7.34 13.04 2.63
C LEU A 85 6.59 12.00 3.49
N LEU A 86 7.31 11.04 4.07
CA LEU A 86 6.74 10.04 4.97
C LEU A 86 6.38 10.66 6.34
N ASP A 87 7.23 11.54 6.85
CA ASP A 87 6.95 12.31 8.08
C ASP A 87 5.72 13.20 7.89
N TYR A 88 5.58 13.84 6.71
CA TYR A 88 4.36 14.56 6.35
C TYR A 88 3.14 13.66 6.34
N PHE A 89 3.24 12.45 5.76
CA PHE A 89 2.16 11.47 5.76
C PHE A 89 1.75 11.08 7.19
N PHE A 90 2.72 10.78 8.07
CA PHE A 90 2.40 10.43 9.45
C PHE A 90 1.74 11.57 10.22
N ARG A 91 2.18 12.82 10.02
CA ARG A 91 1.53 13.98 10.63
C ARG A 91 0.09 14.17 10.19
N LEU A 92 -0.19 13.96 8.90
CA LEU A 92 -1.51 14.19 8.33
C LEU A 92 -2.52 13.07 8.65
N PHE A 93 -2.09 11.81 8.63
CA PHE A 93 -2.99 10.65 8.76
C PHE A 93 -2.97 9.99 10.13
N PHE A 94 -1.93 10.20 10.94
CA PHE A 94 -1.81 9.65 12.29
C PHE A 94 -1.43 10.73 13.32
N PRO A 95 -2.16 11.85 13.41
CA PRO A 95 -1.75 13.01 14.19
C PRO A 95 -1.65 12.76 15.70
N ASN A 96 -2.40 11.80 16.22
CA ASN A 96 -2.44 11.47 17.66
C ASN A 96 -1.42 10.40 18.06
N ALA A 97 -0.62 9.88 17.12
CA ALA A 97 0.38 8.85 17.44
C ALA A 97 1.54 9.46 18.25
N LYS A 98 1.80 8.91 19.45
CA LYS A 98 2.84 9.43 20.36
C LYS A 98 4.10 8.56 20.46
N LYS A 99 4.10 7.35 19.87
CA LYS A 99 5.19 6.36 20.00
C LYS A 99 5.76 5.96 18.63
N GLY A 100 7.05 5.61 18.61
CA GLY A 100 7.77 5.12 17.43
C GLY A 100 8.01 6.20 16.36
N ILE A 101 8.25 5.76 15.12
CA ILE A 101 8.57 6.64 13.97
C ILE A 101 7.46 7.68 13.73
N ARG A 102 6.19 7.28 13.89
CA ARG A 102 5.03 8.19 13.78
C ARG A 102 5.03 9.28 14.86
N GLY A 103 5.39 8.92 16.09
CA GLY A 103 5.52 9.87 17.19
C GLY A 103 6.63 10.90 16.96
N ASN A 104 7.77 10.45 16.43
CA ASN A 104 8.87 11.34 16.06
C ASN A 104 8.45 12.34 14.96
N ALA A 105 7.79 11.87 13.89
CA ALA A 105 7.25 12.74 12.85
C ALA A 105 6.25 13.77 13.41
N ASN A 106 5.38 13.35 14.33
CA ASN A 106 4.41 14.24 14.97
C ASN A 106 5.05 15.29 15.89
N GLN A 107 6.19 14.97 16.52
CA GLN A 107 6.96 15.92 17.31
C GLN A 107 7.70 16.91 16.40
N LEU A 108 8.34 16.42 15.34
CA LEU A 108 9.04 17.25 14.35
C LEU A 108 8.12 18.24 13.63
N LEU A 109 6.87 17.85 13.38
CA LEU A 109 5.85 18.69 12.75
C LEU A 109 4.77 19.15 13.73
N ALA A 110 5.11 19.32 15.01
CA ALA A 110 4.15 19.74 16.02
C ALA A 110 3.47 21.08 15.70
N HIS A 111 4.18 21.97 14.98
CA HIS A 111 3.69 23.28 14.53
C HIS A 111 2.64 23.21 13.43
N VAL A 112 2.57 22.12 12.67
CA VAL A 112 1.62 21.99 11.54
C VAL A 112 0.29 21.45 12.04
N ASN A 113 -0.77 22.23 11.98
CA ASN A 113 -2.11 21.72 12.30
C ASN A 113 -2.69 20.90 11.12
N PRO A 114 -2.88 19.57 11.26
CA PRO A 114 -3.37 18.73 10.18
C PRO A 114 -4.75 19.13 9.65
N SER A 115 -5.62 19.73 10.47
CA SER A 115 -6.95 20.16 10.03
C SER A 115 -6.88 21.35 9.06
N GLU A 116 -5.88 22.21 9.20
CA GLU A 116 -5.72 23.43 8.38
C GLU A 116 -5.00 23.18 7.06
N VAL A 117 -4.31 22.05 6.92
CA VAL A 117 -3.60 21.72 5.68
C VAL A 117 -4.60 21.52 4.52
N PRO A 118 -4.42 22.22 3.37
CA PRO A 118 -5.31 22.09 2.23
C PRO A 118 -5.38 20.66 1.68
N THR A 119 -6.57 20.22 1.28
CA THR A 119 -6.78 18.88 0.69
C THR A 119 -5.91 18.63 -0.54
N SER A 120 -5.62 19.66 -1.32
CA SER A 120 -4.73 19.57 -2.49
C SER A 120 -3.27 19.20 -2.15
N VAL A 121 -2.84 19.40 -0.90
CA VAL A 121 -1.54 18.95 -0.38
C VAL A 121 -1.65 17.57 0.25
N LYS A 122 -2.75 17.29 0.98
CA LYS A 122 -2.99 15.99 1.62
C LYS A 122 -3.13 14.86 0.61
N LEU A 123 -3.93 15.07 -0.44
CA LEU A 123 -4.29 14.05 -1.41
C LEU A 123 -3.09 13.40 -2.11
N PRO A 124 -2.12 14.15 -2.67
CA PRO A 124 -0.98 13.51 -3.32
C PRO A 124 -0.08 12.76 -2.33
N ILE A 125 0.09 13.26 -1.11
CA ILE A 125 0.87 12.58 -0.06
C ILE A 125 0.18 11.27 0.36
N LEU A 126 -1.16 11.30 0.51
CA LEU A 126 -1.97 10.12 0.76
C LEU A 126 -1.88 9.12 -0.38
N ALA A 127 -2.01 9.59 -1.61
CA ALA A 127 -1.98 8.74 -2.80
C ALA A 127 -0.61 8.04 -2.90
N LEU A 128 0.48 8.76 -2.64
CA LEU A 128 1.83 8.19 -2.66
C LEU A 128 2.02 7.10 -1.60
N TRP A 129 1.90 7.45 -0.32
CA TRP A 129 2.22 6.52 0.77
C TRP A 129 1.10 5.53 1.06
N GLY A 130 -0.15 5.95 0.94
CA GLY A 130 -1.32 5.09 1.12
C GLY A 130 -1.37 3.96 0.09
N SER A 131 -1.10 4.23 -1.19
CA SER A 131 -1.02 3.16 -2.20
C SER A 131 0.19 2.25 -2.00
N CYS A 132 1.33 2.78 -1.56
CA CYS A 132 2.50 1.97 -1.22
C CYS A 132 2.23 1.00 -0.06
N PHE A 133 1.68 1.48 1.07
CA PHE A 133 1.32 0.62 2.20
C PHE A 133 0.22 -0.38 1.85
N LEU A 134 -0.77 0.03 1.05
CA LEU A 134 -1.80 -0.87 0.56
C LEU A 134 -1.22 -1.96 -0.33
N GLY A 135 -0.29 -1.63 -1.22
CA GLY A 135 0.43 -2.60 -2.06
C GLY A 135 1.22 -3.61 -1.23
N ILE A 136 1.94 -3.14 -0.20
CA ILE A 136 2.65 -4.03 0.74
C ILE A 136 1.67 -4.97 1.44
N LEU A 137 0.53 -4.46 1.92
CA LEU A 137 -0.50 -5.27 2.57
C LEU A 137 -1.05 -6.36 1.61
N MET A 138 -1.31 -6.00 0.35
CA MET A 138 -1.78 -6.96 -0.65
C MET A 138 -0.75 -8.03 -0.96
N MET A 139 0.54 -7.67 -1.03
CA MET A 139 1.63 -8.62 -1.21
C MET A 139 1.70 -9.60 -0.03
N ILE A 140 1.55 -9.13 1.21
CA ILE A 140 1.51 -10.00 2.40
C ILE A 140 0.33 -10.97 2.33
N ILE A 141 -0.87 -10.48 2.00
CA ILE A 141 -2.07 -11.32 1.86
C ILE A 141 -1.85 -12.41 0.79
N LEU A 142 -1.26 -12.03 -0.35
CA LEU A 142 -0.94 -12.97 -1.42
C LEU A 142 0.02 -14.08 -0.95
N TRP A 143 1.11 -13.73 -0.26
CA TRP A 143 2.05 -14.71 0.27
C TRP A 143 1.42 -15.63 1.31
N VAL A 144 0.60 -15.08 2.22
CA VAL A 144 -0.12 -15.89 3.23
C VAL A 144 -1.05 -16.89 2.56
N LEU A 145 -1.78 -16.48 1.51
CA LEU A 145 -2.63 -17.40 0.75
C LEU A 145 -1.80 -18.51 0.09
N ILE A 146 -0.71 -18.16 -0.60
CA ILE A 146 0.19 -19.13 -1.24
C ILE A 146 0.72 -20.14 -0.22
N LEU A 147 1.22 -19.68 0.93
CA LEU A 147 1.74 -20.54 1.99
C LEU A 147 0.68 -21.45 2.58
N PHE A 148 -0.51 -20.92 2.85
CA PHE A 148 -1.63 -21.71 3.36
C PHE A 148 -2.02 -22.85 2.40
N ILE A 149 -1.97 -22.59 1.10
CA ILE A 149 -2.27 -23.58 0.06
C ILE A 149 -1.16 -24.62 -0.03
N TYR A 150 0.11 -24.19 -0.08
CA TYR A 150 1.24 -25.10 -0.18
C TYR A 150 1.29 -26.08 1.00
N ASN A 151 0.98 -25.62 2.22
CA ASN A 151 0.99 -26.46 3.42
C ASN A 151 -0.23 -27.41 3.53
N LYS A 152 -1.24 -27.26 2.66
CA LYS A 152 -2.42 -28.14 2.61
C LYS A 152 -2.31 -29.27 1.58
N ASN A 153 -1.36 -29.17 0.65
CA ASN A 153 -0.98 -30.23 -0.29
C ASN A 153 0.18 -31.05 0.28
#